data_AF-W2YEF3-F1
#
_entry.id   AF-W2YEF3-F1
#
_cell.length_a   1.000
_cell.length_b   1.000
_cell.length_c   1.000
_cell.angle_alpha   90.00
_cell.angle_beta   90.00
_cell.angle_gamma   90.00
#
_symmetry.space_group_name_H-M   'P 1'
#
loop_
_entity.id
_entity.type
_entity.pdbx_description
1 polymer ?
#
loop_
_entity_poly.entity_id
_entity_poly.type
_entity_poly.pdbx_seq_one_letter_code
_entity_poly.pdbx_strand_id
1 'polypeptide(L)'
;MPMIQAIEKQFPNAEVIGCLFHFKQAVRRQMKTTYSIPDAEVRIAMEKGVLDVLTVIDPNLVPRHGIRWVKRTIRAKCAATGIGYTRIKWKQFWGYFRATWLERYNIESWNVHGLDNGLVARTNNPLRTI
;
A
#
# COMPACT_ATOMS: atom_id res chain seq x y z
N MET A 1 -3.01 5.24 18.77
CA MET A 1 -4.06 5.26 17.75
C MET A 1 -5.31 5.89 18.36
N PRO A 2 -5.48 7.23 18.35
CA PRO A 2 -6.61 7.89 19.02
C PRO A 2 -7.75 8.29 18.05
N MET A 3 -7.44 8.56 16.78
CA MET A 3 -8.38 9.21 15.86
C MET A 3 -9.43 8.26 15.27
N ILE A 4 -9.03 7.04 14.87
CA ILE A 4 -9.97 6.07 14.28
C ILE A 4 -11.03 5.64 15.30
N GLN A 5 -10.61 5.30 16.51
CA GLN A 5 -11.51 4.93 17.61
C GLN A 5 -12.46 6.07 18.00
N ALA A 6 -11.99 7.33 17.94
CA ALA A 6 -12.84 8.48 18.20
C ALA A 6 -13.90 8.69 17.09
N ILE A 7 -13.52 8.49 15.83
CA ILE A 7 -14.43 8.58 14.68
C ILE A 7 -15.47 7.46 14.73
N GLU A 8 -15.06 6.22 14.97
CA GLU A 8 -15.97 5.07 15.12
C GLU A 8 -16.95 5.27 16.28
N LYS A 9 -16.50 5.86 17.39
CA LYS A 9 -17.36 6.19 18.54
C LYS A 9 -18.36 7.31 18.23
N GLN A 10 -17.95 8.31 17.46
CA GLN A 10 -18.75 9.50 17.19
C GLN A 10 -19.69 9.31 15.98
N PHE A 11 -19.32 8.43 15.05
CA PHE A 11 -20.05 8.12 13.84
C PHE A 11 -20.07 6.60 13.60
N PRO A 12 -20.87 5.83 14.35
CA PRO A 12 -20.85 4.37 14.32
C PRO A 12 -21.27 3.76 12.98
N ASN A 13 -21.94 4.54 12.12
CA ASN A 13 -22.35 4.14 10.78
C ASN A 13 -21.40 4.62 9.67
N ALA A 14 -20.31 5.32 10.01
CA ALA A 14 -19.34 5.81 9.04
C ALA A 14 -18.26 4.76 8.79
N GLU A 15 -18.09 4.37 7.54
CA GLU A 15 -17.00 3.47 7.13
C GLU A 15 -15.72 4.29 6.92
N VAL A 16 -14.69 4.03 7.74
CA VAL A 16 -13.39 4.70 7.61
C VAL A 16 -12.57 3.99 6.54
N ILE A 17 -12.60 4.54 5.32
CA ILE A 17 -11.83 4.00 4.20
C ILE A 17 -10.48 4.71 4.10
N GLY A 18 -9.40 3.94 4.15
CA GLY A 18 -8.05 4.46 3.93
C GLY A 18 -7.89 5.10 2.55
N CYS A 19 -7.37 6.33 2.51
CA CYS A 19 -7.04 7.00 1.25
C CYS A 19 -5.77 6.39 0.62
N LEU A 20 -5.84 6.00 -0.66
CA LEU A 20 -4.71 5.44 -1.40
C LEU A 20 -3.47 6.35 -1.38
N PHE A 21 -3.68 7.67 -1.42
CA PHE A 21 -2.59 8.64 -1.35
C PHE A 21 -1.82 8.53 -0.04
N HIS A 22 -2.51 8.48 1.11
CA HIS A 22 -1.88 8.32 2.42
C HIS A 22 -1.20 6.96 2.57
N PHE A 23 -1.80 5.89 2.05
CA PHE A 23 -1.17 4.57 2.01
C PHE A 23 0.15 4.61 1.23
N LYS A 24 0.14 5.10 -0.02
CA LYS A 24 1.36 5.20 -0.85
C LYS A 24 2.40 6.12 -0.20
N GLN A 25 1.98 7.23 0.41
CA GLN A 25 2.87 8.15 1.12
C GLN A 25 3.55 7.48 2.33
N ALA A 26 2.78 6.81 3.19
CA ALA A 26 3.29 6.13 4.38
C ALA A 26 4.27 5.01 4.01
N VAL A 27 3.90 4.19 3.03
CA VAL A 27 4.74 3.10 2.52
C VAL A 27 6.02 3.64 1.89
N ARG A 28 5.93 4.67 1.03
CA ARG A 28 7.09 5.31 0.40
C ARG A 28 8.04 5.88 1.44
N ARG A 29 7.51 6.56 2.47
CA ARG A 29 8.33 7.10 3.56
C ARG A 29 9.13 5.99 4.21
N GLN A 30 8.51 4.88 4.59
CA GLN A 30 9.22 3.76 5.22
C GLN A 30 10.30 3.14 4.33
N MET A 31 10.01 2.96 3.03
CA MET A 31 11.01 2.47 2.07
C MET A 31 12.25 3.38 2.03
N LYS A 32 12.05 4.69 1.97
CA LYS A 32 13.13 5.69 1.85
C LYS A 32 13.87 5.92 3.15
N THR A 33 13.16 6.17 4.25
CA THR A 33 13.75 6.68 5.49
C THR A 33 14.26 5.58 6.39
N THR A 34 13.54 4.45 6.49
CA THR A 34 13.85 3.38 7.45
C THR A 34 14.71 2.31 6.83
N TYR A 35 14.35 1.88 5.60
CA TYR A 35 15.03 0.78 4.92
C TYR A 35 16.04 1.23 3.87
N SER A 36 16.11 2.54 3.62
CA SER A 36 17.02 3.17 2.66
C SER A 36 17.05 2.44 1.31
N ILE A 37 15.89 2.01 0.83
CA ILE A 37 15.75 1.37 -0.49
C ILE A 37 16.10 2.43 -1.55
N PRO A 38 16.96 2.12 -2.53
CA PRO A 38 17.33 3.04 -3.60
C PRO A 38 16.12 3.68 -4.29
N ASP A 39 16.19 4.97 -4.58
CA ASP A 39 15.07 5.74 -5.14
C ASP A 39 14.57 5.16 -6.47
N ALA A 40 15.46 4.56 -7.26
CA ALA A 40 15.12 3.90 -8.52
C ALA A 40 14.17 2.69 -8.29
N GLU A 41 14.42 1.89 -7.25
CA GLU A 41 13.57 0.75 -6.87
C GLU A 41 12.25 1.22 -6.24
N VAL A 42 12.31 2.28 -5.41
CA VAL A 42 11.11 2.89 -4.80
C VAL A 42 10.19 3.45 -5.89
N ARG A 43 10.74 4.10 -6.92
CA ARG A 43 9.95 4.61 -8.06
C ARG A 43 9.19 3.48 -8.74
N ILE A 44 9.85 2.36 -9.03
CA ILE A 44 9.23 1.15 -9.60
C ILE A 44 8.09 0.64 -8.71
N ALA A 45 8.32 0.54 -7.40
CA ALA A 45 7.29 0.06 -6.48
C ALA A 45 6.07 0.99 -6.39
N MET A 46 6.28 2.30 -6.58
CA MET A 46 5.23 3.33 -6.52
C MET A 46 4.47 3.52 -7.83
N GLU A 47 4.91 2.91 -8.93
CA GLU A 47 4.19 2.91 -10.20
C GLU A 47 2.76 2.36 -10.03
N LYS A 48 1.84 2.91 -10.82
CA LYS A 48 0.45 2.45 -10.86
C LYS A 48 0.42 0.97 -11.26
N GLY A 49 -0.35 0.17 -10.52
CA GLY A 49 -0.49 -1.26 -10.78
C GLY A 49 0.66 -2.09 -10.22
N VAL A 50 1.49 -1.54 -9.32
CA VAL A 50 2.55 -2.33 -8.64
C VAL A 50 2.18 -2.56 -7.19
N LEU A 51 2.49 -1.65 -6.27
CA LEU A 51 2.17 -1.85 -4.85
C LEU A 51 0.71 -1.54 -4.53
N ASP A 52 0.11 -0.56 -5.23
CA ASP A 52 -1.29 -0.17 -5.07
C ASP A 52 -2.31 -1.25 -5.47
N VAL A 53 -1.88 -2.29 -6.20
CA VAL A 53 -2.72 -3.49 -6.43
C VAL A 53 -3.17 -4.13 -5.11
N LEU A 54 -2.34 -4.06 -4.07
CA LEU A 54 -2.68 -4.64 -2.77
C LEU A 54 -3.90 -4.00 -2.11
N THR A 55 -4.26 -2.77 -2.51
CA THR A 55 -5.40 -2.05 -1.94
C THR A 55 -6.71 -2.38 -2.64
N VAL A 56 -6.71 -3.16 -3.74
CA VAL A 56 -7.91 -3.38 -4.56
C VAL A 56 -8.22 -4.86 -4.84
N ILE A 57 -7.27 -5.75 -4.62
CA ILE A 57 -7.48 -7.20 -4.72
C ILE A 57 -8.18 -7.74 -3.48
N ASP A 58 -8.83 -8.90 -3.61
CA ASP A 58 -9.45 -9.61 -2.48
C ASP A 58 -8.49 -9.65 -1.27
N PRO A 59 -8.92 -9.17 -0.08
CA PRO A 59 -8.14 -9.18 1.15
C PRO A 59 -7.50 -10.54 1.46
N ASN A 60 -8.18 -11.65 1.16
CA ASN A 60 -7.67 -13.01 1.39
C ASN A 60 -6.47 -13.36 0.50
N LEU A 61 -6.37 -12.74 -0.67
CA LEU A 61 -5.25 -12.93 -1.59
C LEU A 61 -4.02 -12.09 -1.20
N VAL A 62 -4.20 -10.98 -0.48
CA VAL A 62 -3.13 -10.03 -0.14
C VAL A 62 -1.93 -10.70 0.55
N PRO A 63 -2.09 -11.47 1.67
CA PRO A 63 -0.94 -11.92 2.45
C PRO A 63 0.00 -12.86 1.70
N ARG A 64 -0.53 -13.69 0.79
CA ARG A 64 0.25 -14.70 0.06
C ARG A 64 0.42 -14.33 -1.41
N HIS A 65 -0.66 -14.23 -2.16
CA HIS A 65 -0.63 -14.07 -3.61
C HIS A 65 -0.30 -12.64 -4.02
N GLY A 66 -0.95 -11.65 -3.41
CA GLY A 66 -0.71 -10.24 -3.66
C GLY A 66 0.74 -9.85 -3.41
N ILE A 67 1.22 -10.06 -2.18
CA ILE A 67 2.62 -9.72 -1.83
C ILE A 67 3.63 -10.48 -2.69
N ARG A 68 3.38 -11.75 -3.02
CA ARG A 68 4.27 -12.53 -3.91
C ARG A 68 4.30 -11.93 -5.31
N TRP A 69 3.14 -11.54 -5.83
CA TRP A 69 3.01 -10.92 -7.13
C TRP A 69 3.78 -9.59 -7.17
N VAL A 70 3.55 -8.69 -6.20
CA VAL A 70 4.23 -7.38 -6.12
C VAL A 70 5.75 -7.55 -6.04
N LYS A 71 6.25 -8.48 -5.20
CA LYS A 71 7.68 -8.80 -5.11
C LYS A 71 8.27 -9.21 -6.45
N ARG A 72 7.56 -10.04 -7.21
CA ARG A 72 7.99 -10.50 -8.53
C ARG A 72 7.96 -9.35 -9.54
N THR A 73 6.91 -8.55 -9.53
CA THR A 73 6.74 -7.38 -10.43
C THR A 73 7.85 -6.37 -10.23
N ILE A 74 8.20 -6.01 -8.98
CA ILE A 74 9.31 -5.09 -8.69
C ILE A 74 10.63 -5.65 -9.23
N ARG A 75 10.93 -6.93 -8.95
CA ARG A 75 12.17 -7.57 -9.44
C ARG A 75 12.25 -7.60 -10.97
N ALA A 76 11.15 -7.96 -11.63
CA ALA A 76 11.07 -8.02 -13.08
C ALA A 76 11.27 -6.64 -13.70
N LYS A 77 10.61 -5.61 -13.16
CA LYS A 77 10.79 -4.22 -13.60
C LYS A 77 12.22 -3.72 -13.37
N CYS A 78 12.81 -3.99 -12.19
CA CYS A 78 14.22 -3.66 -11.93
C CYS A 78 15.14 -4.28 -13.00
N ALA A 79 14.99 -5.58 -13.26
CA ALA A 79 15.77 -6.29 -14.28
C ALA A 79 15.59 -5.70 -15.69
N ALA A 80 14.34 -5.43 -16.09
CA ALA A 80 14.03 -4.83 -17.40
C ALA A 80 14.63 -3.42 -17.57
N THR A 81 14.80 -2.69 -16.48
CA THR A 81 15.39 -1.33 -16.47
C THR A 81 16.88 -1.29 -16.15
N GLY A 82 17.54 -2.45 -15.99
CA GLY A 82 18.96 -2.51 -15.59
C GLY A 82 19.24 -2.03 -14.16
N ILE A 83 18.22 -1.91 -13.31
CA ILE A 83 18.36 -1.48 -11.91
C ILE A 83 18.69 -2.70 -11.04
N GLY A 84 19.75 -2.58 -10.23
CA GLY A 84 20.11 -3.59 -9.24
C GLY A 84 19.04 -3.71 -8.13
N TYR A 85 18.60 -4.93 -7.83
CA TYR A 85 17.58 -5.20 -6.81
C TYR A 85 18.17 -5.46 -5.43
N THR A 86 17.88 -4.60 -4.44
CA THR A 86 18.45 -4.73 -3.08
C THR A 86 17.69 -5.75 -2.21
N ARG A 87 17.99 -7.04 -2.40
CA ARG A 87 17.26 -8.16 -1.77
C ARG A 87 17.14 -8.06 -0.24
N ILE A 88 18.19 -7.63 0.47
CA ILE A 88 18.19 -7.55 1.94
C ILE A 88 17.25 -6.43 2.42
N LYS A 89 17.33 -5.23 1.84
CA LYS A 89 16.49 -4.08 2.20
C LYS A 89 15.01 -4.37 1.94
N TRP A 90 14.71 -4.98 0.79
CA TRP A 90 13.35 -5.44 0.49
C TRP A 90 12.86 -6.51 1.48
N LYS A 91 13.69 -7.48 1.87
CA LYS A 91 13.30 -8.49 2.87
C LYS A 91 12.89 -7.83 4.19
N GLN A 92 13.64 -6.84 4.66
CA GLN A 92 13.34 -6.09 5.88
C GLN A 92 12.05 -5.28 5.74
N PHE A 93 11.90 -4.51 4.64
CA PHE A 93 10.67 -3.76 4.36
C PHE A 93 9.43 -4.67 4.35
N TRP A 94 9.51 -5.85 3.72
CA TRP A 94 8.37 -6.77 3.68
C TRP A 94 8.07 -7.42 5.04
N GLY A 95 9.06 -7.54 5.93
CA GLY A 95 8.83 -7.92 7.32
C GLY A 95 8.00 -6.86 8.04
N TYR A 96 8.41 -5.58 7.93
CA TYR A 96 7.64 -4.46 8.45
C TYR A 96 6.24 -4.35 7.83
N PHE A 97 6.13 -4.55 6.51
CA PHE A 97 4.85 -4.43 5.83
C PHE A 97 3.84 -5.42 6.39
N ARG A 98 4.26 -6.67 6.64
CA ARG A 98 3.39 -7.69 7.27
C ARG A 98 2.99 -7.30 8.68
N ALA A 99 3.98 -7.00 9.53
CA ALA A 99 3.73 -6.62 10.92
C ALA A 99 2.82 -5.39 11.06
N THR A 100 2.93 -4.44 10.13
CA THR A 100 2.17 -3.19 10.21
C THR A 100 0.82 -3.29 9.51
N TRP A 101 0.80 -3.71 8.25
CA TRP A 101 -0.39 -3.62 7.39
C TRP A 101 -1.26 -4.87 7.37
N LEU A 102 -0.76 -6.00 7.88
CA LEU A 102 -1.55 -7.23 7.99
C LEU A 102 -1.87 -7.59 9.44
N GLU A 103 -0.95 -7.34 10.36
CA GLU A 103 -1.11 -7.73 11.78
C GLU A 103 -1.62 -6.57 12.64
N ARG A 104 -1.01 -5.38 12.54
CA ARG A 104 -1.40 -4.22 13.35
C ARG A 104 -2.63 -3.48 12.79
N TYR A 105 -2.69 -3.30 11.48
CA TYR A 105 -3.85 -2.74 10.79
C TYR A 105 -4.64 -3.87 10.15
N ASN A 106 -5.97 -3.85 10.29
CA ASN A 106 -6.83 -4.76 9.55
C ASN A 106 -6.73 -4.43 8.05
N ILE A 107 -6.64 -5.45 7.19
CA ILE A 107 -6.60 -5.28 5.73
C ILE A 107 -7.81 -4.47 5.24
N GLU A 108 -8.98 -4.70 5.85
CA GLU A 108 -10.23 -3.99 5.54
C GLU A 108 -10.13 -2.47 5.77
N SER A 109 -9.22 -2.00 6.63
CA SER A 109 -9.10 -0.56 6.93
C SER A 109 -8.37 0.24 5.84
N TRP A 110 -7.78 -0.43 4.85
CA TRP A 110 -7.00 0.22 3.78
C TRP A 110 -7.17 -0.42 2.40
N ASN A 111 -7.80 -1.59 2.33
CA ASN A 111 -8.20 -2.24 1.10
C ASN A 111 -9.64 -1.85 0.76
N VAL A 112 -9.89 -1.53 -0.51
CA VAL A 112 -11.18 -1.04 -1.02
C VAL A 112 -11.87 -2.06 -1.93
N HIS A 113 -11.43 -3.31 -1.92
CA HIS A 113 -12.07 -4.39 -2.65
C HIS A 113 -13.53 -4.56 -2.19
N GLY A 114 -14.46 -4.62 -3.14
CA GLY A 114 -15.88 -4.75 -2.84
C GLY A 114 -16.60 -3.45 -2.48
N LEU A 115 -15.88 -2.32 -2.35
CA LEU A 115 -16.50 -1.02 -2.15
C LEU A 115 -17.05 -0.46 -3.47
N ASP A 116 -18.19 0.23 -3.39
CA ASP A 116 -18.80 0.84 -4.57
C ASP A 116 -17.86 1.86 -5.24
N ASN A 117 -17.84 1.84 -6.58
CA ASN A 117 -17.00 2.72 -7.39
C ASN A 117 -17.26 4.22 -7.10
N GLY A 118 -18.49 4.58 -6.72
CA GLY A 118 -18.84 5.95 -6.32
C GLY A 118 -18.15 6.39 -5.02
N LEU A 119 -17.91 5.45 -4.10
CA LEU A 119 -17.21 5.68 -2.83
C LEU A 119 -15.69 5.70 -3.05
N VAL A 120 -15.17 4.77 -3.87
CA VAL A 120 -13.75 4.68 -4.25
C VAL A 120 -13.30 5.91 -5.05
N ALA A 121 -14.13 6.44 -5.94
CA ALA A 121 -13.81 7.65 -6.72
C ALA A 121 -13.73 8.92 -5.85
N ARG A 122 -14.46 8.97 -4.72
CA ARG A 122 -14.41 10.10 -3.77
C ARG A 122 -13.17 10.06 -2.87
N THR A 123 -12.67 8.88 -2.51
CA THR A 123 -11.51 8.72 -1.62
C THR A 123 -10.17 8.67 -2.36
N ASN A 124 -10.17 8.42 -3.68
CA ASN A 124 -8.97 8.31 -4.52
C ASN A 124 -8.73 9.45 -5.51
N ASN A 125 -9.64 10.42 -5.64
CA ASN A 125 -9.35 11.64 -6.39
C ASN A 125 -8.67 12.67 -5.48
N PRO A 126 -7.36 12.97 -5.65
CA PRO A 126 -6.97 14.35 -5.48
C PRO A 126 -7.72 15.12 -6.56
N LEU A 127 -8.47 16.15 -6.19
CA LEU A 127 -9.09 17.06 -7.16
C LEU A 127 -8.07 17.35 -8.27
N ARG A 128 -8.47 17.15 -9.54
CA ARG A 128 -7.69 17.62 -10.69
C ARG A 128 -7.43 19.10 -10.48
N THR A 129 -6.21 19.48 -10.14
CA THR A 129 -5.74 20.85 -10.33
C THR A 129 -5.01 20.87 -11.67
N ILE A 130 -5.71 21.46 -12.64
CA ILE A 130 -5.22 22.28 -13.76
C ILE A 130 -3.77 22.74 -13.61
#